data_AF-H9FIZ9-F1
#
_entry.id   AF-H9FIZ9-F1
#
_cell.length_a   1.000
_cell.length_b   1.000
_cell.length_c   1.000
_cell.angle_alpha   90.00
_cell.angle_beta   90.00
_cell.angle_gamma   90.00
#
_symmetry.space_group_name_H-M   'P 1'
#
loop_
_entity.id
_entity.type
_entity.pdbx_description
1 polymer ?
#
loop_
_entity_poly.entity_id
_entity_poly.type
_entity_poly.pdbx_seq_one_letter_code
_entity_poly.pdbx_strand_id
1 'polypeptide(L)'
;KKQLNEASEENRKMDIQAKRVQARLDNLQRKYEFMTIQRLKGSSHAVHEMKSLKQEKAPVSKTYKVPLNGQVYELLTVFMDWISDHHLSKVKHEESGMDGKKPQLKFASQRNDIQEKCVKLLPLMTEQLQWMPFVNTKLHEPFVKFIYWSLRQLDAGAQHSTMTSTLRRLGEDIFKGVVTKGIQE
;
A
#
# COMPACT_ATOMS: atom_id res chain seq x y z
N LYS A 1 -18.42 -4.26 56.46
CA LYS A 1 -19.50 -4.38 55.43
C LYS A 1 -19.25 -3.50 54.20
N LYS A 2 -18.95 -2.20 54.34
CA LYS A 2 -18.67 -1.28 53.21
C LYS A 2 -17.49 -1.70 52.31
N GLN A 3 -16.32 -1.99 52.90
CA GLN A 3 -15.12 -2.43 52.14
C GLN A 3 -15.34 -3.76 51.39
N LEU A 4 -16.17 -4.66 51.93
CA LEU A 4 -16.51 -5.94 51.32
C LEU A 4 -17.42 -5.75 50.09
N ASN A 5 -18.28 -4.73 50.12
CA ASN A 5 -19.12 -4.36 48.99
C ASN A 5 -18.31 -3.68 47.88
N GLU A 6 -17.39 -2.79 48.23
CA GLU A 6 -16.47 -2.13 47.28
C GLU A 6 -15.57 -3.16 46.56
N ALA A 7 -14.99 -4.11 47.29
CA ALA A 7 -14.20 -5.20 46.72
C ALA A 7 -15.05 -6.14 45.83
N SER A 8 -16.33 -6.34 46.16
CA SER A 8 -17.27 -7.12 45.34
C SER A 8 -17.59 -6.42 44.01
N GLU A 9 -17.79 -5.10 44.03
CA GLU A 9 -18.01 -4.30 42.82
C GLU A 9 -16.77 -4.25 41.92
N GLU A 10 -15.59 -4.12 42.49
CA GLU A 10 -14.33 -4.15 41.74
C GLU A 10 -14.09 -5.51 41.09
N ASN A 11 -14.31 -6.60 41.82
CA ASN A 11 -14.25 -7.95 41.25
C ASN A 11 -15.24 -8.14 40.10
N ARG A 12 -16.47 -7.59 40.22
CA ARG A 12 -17.46 -7.65 39.14
C ARG A 12 -16.99 -6.90 37.89
N LYS A 13 -16.33 -5.75 38.05
CA LYS A 13 -15.75 -4.99 36.92
C LYS A 13 -14.62 -5.77 36.25
N MET A 14 -13.74 -6.41 37.03
CA MET A 14 -12.67 -7.23 36.48
C MET A 14 -13.19 -8.45 35.74
N ASP A 15 -14.23 -9.13 36.25
CA ASP A 15 -14.87 -10.26 35.58
C ASP A 15 -15.48 -9.86 34.21
N ILE A 16 -16.12 -8.69 34.14
CA ILE A 16 -16.65 -8.15 32.88
C ILE A 16 -15.52 -7.86 31.89
N GLN A 17 -14.40 -7.28 32.35
CA GLN A 17 -13.24 -7.04 31.50
C GLN A 17 -12.60 -8.34 31.01
N ALA A 18 -12.44 -9.33 31.89
CA ALA A 18 -11.90 -10.64 31.54
C ALA A 18 -12.75 -11.33 30.46
N LYS A 19 -14.08 -11.33 30.61
CA LYS A 19 -15.01 -11.85 29.60
C LYS A 19 -14.91 -11.11 28.28
N ARG A 20 -14.76 -9.79 28.29
CA ARG A 20 -14.59 -8.98 27.08
C ARG A 20 -13.29 -9.28 26.34
N VAL A 21 -12.20 -9.47 27.10
CA VAL A 21 -10.90 -9.85 26.54
C VAL A 21 -10.97 -11.26 25.96
N GLN A 22 -11.59 -12.21 26.66
CA GLN A 22 -11.80 -13.58 26.17
C GLN A 22 -12.59 -13.59 24.86
N ALA A 23 -13.71 -12.87 24.78
CA ALA A 23 -14.51 -12.79 23.55
C ALA A 23 -13.74 -12.17 22.37
N ARG A 24 -12.86 -11.22 22.64
CA ARG A 24 -11.96 -10.64 21.62
C ARG A 24 -10.93 -11.66 21.13
N LEU A 25 -10.35 -12.43 22.04
CA LEU A 25 -9.39 -13.48 21.69
C LEU A 25 -10.05 -14.55 20.83
N ASP A 26 -11.24 -15.02 21.21
CA ASP A 26 -11.99 -16.02 20.45
C ASP A 26 -12.36 -15.52 19.05
N ASN A 27 -12.70 -14.24 18.91
CA ASN A 27 -12.96 -13.63 17.60
C ASN A 27 -11.71 -13.60 16.73
N LEU A 28 -10.56 -13.24 17.32
CA LEU A 28 -9.29 -13.17 16.62
C LEU A 28 -8.82 -14.57 16.20
N GLN A 29 -8.99 -15.57 17.06
CA GLN A 29 -8.69 -16.97 16.74
C GLN A 29 -9.53 -17.47 15.56
N ARG A 30 -10.85 -17.22 15.57
CA ARG A 30 -11.73 -17.57 14.44
C ARG A 30 -11.32 -16.88 13.13
N LYS A 31 -10.90 -15.60 13.18
CA LYS A 31 -10.38 -14.89 11.99
C LYS A 31 -9.10 -15.53 11.46
N TYR A 32 -8.19 -15.94 12.34
CA TYR A 32 -6.96 -16.62 11.96
C TYR A 32 -7.24 -17.99 11.32
N GLU A 33 -8.14 -18.78 11.91
CA GLU A 33 -8.57 -20.07 11.38
C GLU A 33 -9.22 -19.89 10.00
N PHE A 34 -10.11 -18.91 9.85
CA PHE A 34 -10.73 -18.57 8.56
C PHE A 34 -9.69 -18.20 7.50
N MET A 35 -8.74 -17.32 7.82
CA MET A 35 -7.65 -16.96 6.91
C MET A 35 -6.79 -18.17 6.53
N THR A 36 -6.50 -19.04 7.49
CA THR A 36 -5.69 -20.25 7.27
C THR A 36 -6.41 -21.22 6.33
N ILE A 37 -7.69 -21.47 6.57
CA ILE A 37 -8.53 -22.32 5.70
C ILE A 37 -8.66 -21.70 4.30
N GLN A 38 -8.82 -20.39 4.20
CA GLN A 38 -8.91 -19.70 2.91
C GLN A 38 -7.61 -19.81 2.10
N ARG A 39 -6.44 -19.72 2.74
CA ARG A 39 -5.14 -19.97 2.09
C ARG A 39 -5.03 -21.41 1.60
N LEU A 40 -5.42 -22.38 2.43
CA LEU A 40 -5.38 -23.81 2.08
C LEU A 40 -6.36 -24.15 0.94
N LYS A 41 -7.54 -23.53 0.90
CA LYS A 41 -8.55 -23.74 -0.15
C LYS A 41 -8.19 -23.03 -1.46
N GLY A 42 -7.38 -21.97 -1.40
CA GLY A 42 -6.83 -21.26 -2.58
C GLY A 42 -5.54 -21.87 -3.15
N SER A 43 -4.93 -22.86 -2.50
CA SER A 43 -3.65 -23.45 -2.92
C SER A 43 -3.80 -24.87 -3.45
N SER A 44 -4.48 -25.05 -4.60
CA SER A 44 -4.40 -26.29 -5.38
C SER A 44 -3.18 -26.34 -6.32
N HIS A 45 -2.35 -25.28 -6.36
CA HIS A 45 -1.27 -25.14 -7.34
C HIS A 45 0.14 -24.90 -6.78
N ALA A 46 0.39 -25.16 -5.50
CA ALA A 46 1.75 -25.07 -4.95
C ALA A 46 2.06 -26.25 -4.03
N VAL A 47 1.96 -27.47 -4.60
CA VAL A 47 2.57 -28.67 -4.03
C VAL A 47 4.07 -28.61 -4.33
N HIS A 48 4.83 -27.84 -3.55
CA HIS A 48 6.25 -28.08 -3.32
C HIS A 48 6.75 -27.11 -2.25
N GLU A 49 6.90 -27.58 -1.02
CA GLU A 49 8.23 -27.83 -0.45
C GLU A 49 8.20 -28.04 1.06
N MET A 50 8.87 -29.13 1.43
CA MET A 50 9.48 -29.41 2.72
C MET A 50 8.57 -29.47 3.96
N LYS A 51 8.06 -30.69 4.16
CA LYS A 51 8.34 -31.41 5.41
C LYS A 51 9.78 -31.16 5.86
N SER A 52 9.98 -30.54 7.01
CA SER A 52 11.11 -30.89 7.88
C SER A 52 10.69 -30.83 9.35
N LEU A 53 11.28 -31.77 10.06
CA LEU A 53 10.92 -32.35 11.33
C LEU A 53 11.10 -31.38 12.51
N LYS A 54 10.26 -31.57 13.53
CA LYS A 54 10.44 -31.13 14.92
C LYS A 54 11.91 -30.87 15.31
N GLN A 55 12.22 -29.63 15.73
CA GLN A 55 13.01 -29.42 16.93
C GLN A 55 12.74 -28.04 17.54
N GLU A 56 12.36 -28.07 18.81
CA GLU A 56 12.15 -26.94 19.71
C GLU A 56 13.51 -26.32 20.09
N LYS A 57 13.69 -25.01 19.86
CA LYS A 57 14.33 -24.02 20.76
C LYS A 57 14.49 -22.63 20.10
N ALA A 58 14.08 -21.62 20.87
CA ALA A 58 14.31 -20.17 20.77
C ALA A 58 13.89 -19.43 19.47
N PRO A 59 13.12 -18.31 19.56
CA PRO A 59 12.74 -17.53 18.40
C PRO A 59 13.90 -16.61 18.00
N VAL A 60 14.79 -17.10 17.15
CA VAL A 60 15.56 -16.19 16.28
C VAL A 60 14.59 -15.65 15.25
N SER A 61 14.46 -14.33 15.22
CA SER A 61 13.73 -13.52 14.26
C SER A 61 14.09 -13.93 12.82
N LYS A 62 13.33 -14.88 12.28
CA LYS A 62 13.35 -15.20 10.86
C LYS A 62 12.56 -14.10 10.16
N THR A 63 13.26 -13.08 9.69
CA THR A 63 12.76 -12.25 8.60
C THR A 63 12.39 -13.20 7.47
N TYR A 64 11.10 -13.31 7.16
CA TYR A 64 10.63 -13.96 5.94
C TYR A 64 11.13 -13.14 4.75
N LYS A 65 12.41 -13.29 4.40
CA LYS A 65 12.96 -12.79 3.13
C LYS A 65 12.42 -13.73 2.06
N VAL A 66 11.22 -13.44 1.58
CA VAL A 66 10.80 -13.87 0.25
C VAL A 66 11.93 -13.48 -0.70
N PRO A 67 12.42 -14.36 -1.59
CA PRO A 67 13.39 -13.97 -2.60
C PRO A 67 12.70 -12.95 -3.53
N LEU A 68 12.87 -11.67 -3.23
CA LEU A 68 12.42 -10.61 -4.11
C LEU A 68 13.30 -10.69 -5.35
N ASN A 69 12.68 -10.90 -6.51
CA ASN A 69 13.38 -10.91 -7.79
C ASN A 69 13.88 -9.50 -8.08
N GLY A 70 15.09 -9.16 -7.59
CA GLY A 70 15.66 -7.81 -7.69
C GLY A 70 15.75 -7.29 -9.11
N GLN A 71 15.93 -8.18 -10.09
CA GLN A 71 16.00 -7.84 -11.51
C GLN A 71 14.66 -7.33 -12.06
N VAL A 72 13.53 -7.87 -11.59
CA VAL A 72 12.20 -7.37 -11.99
C VAL A 72 11.99 -5.96 -11.47
N TYR A 73 12.42 -5.67 -10.24
CA TYR A 73 12.32 -4.33 -9.67
C TYR A 73 13.26 -3.33 -10.34
N GLU A 74 14.48 -3.75 -10.67
CA GLU A 74 15.41 -2.93 -11.44
C GLU A 74 14.84 -2.59 -12.82
N LEU A 75 14.24 -3.58 -13.51
CA LEU A 75 13.55 -3.35 -14.77
C LEU A 75 12.35 -2.39 -14.61
N LEU A 76 11.56 -2.54 -13.54
CA LEU A 76 10.45 -1.64 -13.23
C LEU A 76 10.95 -0.20 -12.99
N THR A 77 12.06 -0.03 -12.27
CA THR A 77 12.71 1.28 -12.10
C THR A 77 13.02 1.91 -13.44
N VAL A 78 13.71 1.18 -14.33
CA VAL A 78 14.09 1.68 -15.66
C VAL A 78 12.87 2.10 -16.47
N PHE A 79 11.78 1.33 -16.45
CA PHE A 79 10.55 1.70 -17.15
C PHE A 79 9.89 2.94 -16.55
N MET A 80 9.80 3.04 -15.22
CA MET A 80 9.19 4.20 -14.57
C MET A 80 9.97 5.48 -14.82
N ASP A 81 11.30 5.44 -14.74
CA ASP A 81 12.15 6.59 -15.06
C ASP A 81 12.01 6.97 -16.53
N TRP A 82 12.10 6.00 -17.45
CA TRP A 82 11.99 6.29 -18.89
C TRP A 82 10.64 6.93 -19.26
N ILE A 83 9.53 6.38 -18.76
CA ILE A 83 8.19 6.93 -19.01
C ILE A 83 8.08 8.33 -18.40
N SER A 84 8.47 8.48 -17.13
CA SER A 84 8.37 9.76 -16.43
C SER A 84 9.22 10.82 -17.11
N ASP A 85 10.48 10.54 -17.43
CA ASP A 85 11.40 11.50 -18.07
C ASP A 85 10.92 11.88 -19.47
N HIS A 86 10.48 10.91 -20.28
CA HIS A 86 9.96 11.19 -21.62
C HIS A 86 8.71 12.09 -21.59
N HIS A 87 7.81 11.90 -20.62
CA HIS A 87 6.59 12.70 -20.54
C HIS A 87 6.78 14.02 -19.79
N LEU A 88 7.63 14.06 -18.76
CA LEU A 88 7.94 15.26 -17.99
C LEU A 88 8.88 16.21 -18.73
N SER A 89 9.75 15.71 -19.61
CA SER A 89 10.61 16.56 -20.46
C SER A 89 9.79 17.42 -21.44
N LYS A 90 8.68 16.88 -21.97
CA LYS A 90 7.78 17.60 -22.91
C LYS A 90 7.04 18.76 -22.24
N VAL A 91 6.88 18.71 -20.94
CA VAL A 91 6.09 19.68 -20.17
C VAL A 91 6.79 21.04 -20.10
N LYS A 92 8.12 21.03 -20.03
CA LYS A 92 8.92 22.27 -20.08
C LYS A 92 8.71 23.05 -21.38
N HIS A 93 8.20 22.41 -22.44
CA HIS A 93 7.95 23.03 -23.74
C HIS A 93 6.49 23.52 -23.89
N GLU A 94 5.51 22.87 -23.25
CA GLU A 94 4.10 23.27 -23.33
C GLU A 94 3.76 24.52 -22.50
N GLU A 95 4.47 24.77 -21.39
CA GLU A 95 4.28 25.99 -20.58
C GLU A 95 4.84 27.26 -21.25
N SER A 96 5.62 27.13 -22.33
CA SER A 96 6.35 28.22 -23.00
C SER A 96 5.76 28.67 -24.34
N GLY A 97 4.75 27.99 -24.90
CA GLY A 97 4.39 28.15 -26.31
C GLY A 97 2.92 28.47 -26.55
N MET A 98 2.59 29.76 -26.59
CA MET A 98 1.39 30.22 -27.28
C MET A 98 1.64 30.20 -28.79
N ASP A 99 1.52 29.04 -29.44
CA ASP A 99 1.33 29.02 -30.90
C ASP A 99 0.45 27.85 -31.35
N GLY A 100 -0.63 28.21 -32.03
CA GLY A 100 -1.67 27.31 -32.45
C GLY A 100 -1.30 26.60 -33.74
N LYS A 101 -1.08 25.28 -33.68
CA LYS A 101 -1.30 24.37 -34.82
C LYS A 101 -1.81 23.03 -34.33
N LYS A 102 -3.00 22.65 -34.81
CA LYS A 102 -3.73 21.42 -34.45
C LYS A 102 -2.95 20.15 -34.83
N PRO A 103 -2.79 19.25 -33.86
CA PRO A 103 -3.28 17.87 -34.01
C PRO A 103 -4.23 17.49 -32.84
N GLN A 104 -5.04 18.42 -32.36
CA GLN A 104 -5.71 18.36 -31.05
C GLN A 104 -6.70 17.19 -30.85
N LEU A 105 -7.26 16.60 -31.91
CA LEU A 105 -8.34 15.60 -31.78
C LEU A 105 -7.84 14.19 -31.37
N LYS A 106 -6.69 13.75 -31.89
CA LYS A 106 -6.09 12.45 -31.48
C LYS A 106 -5.54 12.51 -30.06
N PHE A 107 -4.96 13.67 -29.69
CA PHE A 107 -4.44 13.92 -28.34
C PHE A 107 -5.55 13.94 -27.29
N ALA A 108 -6.74 14.48 -27.60
CA ALA A 108 -7.87 14.48 -26.67
C ALA A 108 -8.36 13.06 -26.34
N SER A 109 -8.50 12.20 -27.35
CA SER A 109 -8.92 10.80 -27.15
C SER A 109 -7.87 9.98 -26.38
N GLN A 110 -6.58 10.16 -26.71
CA GLN A 110 -5.48 9.50 -25.99
C GLN A 110 -5.34 10.01 -24.55
N ARG A 111 -5.57 11.31 -24.32
CA ARG A 111 -5.58 11.91 -22.98
C ARG A 111 -6.67 11.29 -22.10
N ASN A 112 -7.85 11.04 -22.65
CA ASN A 112 -8.95 10.39 -21.92
C ASN A 112 -8.62 8.94 -21.50
N ASP A 113 -8.02 8.13 -22.39
CA ASP A 113 -7.61 6.74 -22.06
C ASP A 113 -6.51 6.71 -20.98
N ILE A 114 -5.50 7.56 -21.11
CA ILE A 114 -4.41 7.66 -20.12
C ILE A 114 -4.96 8.13 -18.77
N GLN A 115 -5.82 9.15 -18.77
CA GLN A 115 -6.44 9.66 -17.56
C GLN A 115 -7.24 8.58 -16.82
N GLU A 116 -8.06 7.79 -17.52
CA GLU A 116 -8.83 6.70 -16.90
C GLU A 116 -7.91 5.66 -16.24
N LYS A 117 -6.78 5.35 -16.90
CA LYS A 117 -5.76 4.47 -16.32
C LYS A 117 -5.11 5.07 -15.09
N CYS A 118 -4.76 6.36 -15.11
CA CYS A 118 -4.18 7.05 -13.95
C CYS A 118 -5.14 7.10 -12.76
N VAL A 119 -6.44 7.34 -13.00
CA VAL A 119 -7.48 7.31 -11.95
C VAL A 119 -7.54 5.95 -11.25
N LYS A 120 -7.43 4.85 -12.00
CA LYS A 120 -7.43 3.49 -11.45
C LYS A 120 -6.09 3.11 -10.80
N LEU A 121 -4.98 3.63 -11.30
CA LEU A 121 -3.63 3.27 -10.86
C LEU A 121 -3.22 3.99 -9.57
N LEU A 122 -3.54 5.27 -9.42
CA LEU A 122 -3.11 6.08 -8.27
C LEU A 122 -3.51 5.50 -6.90
N PRO A 123 -4.72 4.95 -6.68
CA PRO A 123 -5.05 4.28 -5.41
C PRO A 123 -4.10 3.13 -5.09
N LEU A 124 -3.81 2.28 -6.08
CA LEU A 124 -2.88 1.16 -5.95
C LEU A 124 -1.47 1.68 -5.63
N MET A 125 -1.02 2.71 -6.33
CA MET A 125 0.29 3.31 -6.08
C MET A 125 0.39 3.90 -4.67
N THR A 126 -0.69 4.50 -4.17
CA THR A 126 -0.74 5.06 -2.81
C THR A 126 -0.66 3.97 -1.74
N GLU A 127 -1.17 2.76 -2.00
CA GLU A 127 -1.00 1.62 -1.09
C GLU A 127 0.45 1.11 -1.08
N GLN A 128 1.10 1.10 -2.24
CA GLN A 128 2.46 0.61 -2.42
C GLN A 128 3.53 1.61 -1.97
N LEU A 129 3.27 2.91 -2.01
CA LEU A 129 4.25 3.97 -1.71
C LEU A 129 4.95 3.75 -0.36
N GLN A 130 4.19 3.36 0.67
CA GLN A 130 4.74 3.09 2.01
C GLN A 130 5.68 1.87 2.07
N TRP A 131 5.60 0.95 1.12
CA TRP A 131 6.40 -0.27 1.11
C TRP A 131 7.67 -0.12 0.27
N MET A 132 7.71 0.85 -0.65
CA MET A 132 8.82 1.01 -1.61
C MET A 132 10.20 1.16 -0.96
N PRO A 133 10.40 1.95 0.11
CA PRO A 133 11.70 2.04 0.77
C PRO A 133 12.22 0.70 1.32
N PHE A 134 11.31 -0.22 1.65
CA PHE A 134 11.64 -1.54 2.20
C PHE A 134 11.91 -2.60 1.13
N VAL A 135 11.37 -2.41 -0.08
CA VAL A 135 11.59 -3.31 -1.22
C VAL A 135 12.94 -3.00 -1.87
N ASN A 136 13.17 -1.74 -2.23
CA ASN A 136 14.43 -1.25 -2.76
C ASN A 136 14.47 0.27 -2.63
N THR A 137 15.48 0.81 -1.95
CA THR A 137 15.64 2.27 -1.78
C THR A 137 15.78 3.01 -3.10
N LYS A 138 16.25 2.36 -4.16
CA LYS A 138 16.35 2.90 -5.53
C LYS A 138 15.00 3.00 -6.24
N LEU A 139 13.96 2.30 -5.80
CA LEU A 139 12.62 2.36 -6.41
C LEU A 139 11.85 3.61 -6.00
N HIS A 140 12.12 4.15 -4.80
CA HIS A 140 11.26 5.16 -4.21
C HIS A 140 11.19 6.44 -5.06
N GLU A 141 12.32 6.95 -5.53
CA GLU A 141 12.35 8.15 -6.37
C GLU A 141 11.65 7.96 -7.74
N PRO A 142 12.00 6.93 -8.55
CA PRO A 142 11.29 6.63 -9.80
C PRO A 142 9.77 6.47 -9.61
N PHE A 143 9.38 5.84 -8.51
CA PHE A 143 7.98 5.62 -8.17
C PHE A 143 7.27 6.95 -7.86
N VAL A 144 7.90 7.85 -7.08
CA VAL A 144 7.37 9.19 -6.79
C VAL A 144 7.29 10.06 -8.06
N LYS A 145 8.30 10.01 -8.94
CA LYS A 145 8.27 10.71 -10.25
C LYS A 145 7.10 10.24 -11.09
N PHE A 146 6.86 8.92 -11.14
CA PHE A 146 5.75 8.35 -11.89
C PHE A 146 4.38 8.70 -11.29
N ILE A 147 4.27 8.75 -9.95
CA ILE A 147 3.08 9.26 -9.26
C ILE A 147 2.81 10.70 -9.66
N TYR A 148 3.84 11.56 -9.63
CA TYR A 148 3.72 12.96 -10.01
C TYR A 148 3.24 13.11 -11.47
N TRP A 149 3.85 12.36 -12.40
CA TRP A 149 3.38 12.33 -13.78
C TRP A 149 1.91 11.90 -13.87
N SER A 150 1.52 10.82 -13.18
CA SER A 150 0.15 10.31 -13.19
C SER A 150 -0.87 11.32 -12.64
N LEU A 151 -0.51 12.07 -11.60
CA LEU A 151 -1.34 13.15 -11.05
C LEU A 151 -1.60 14.26 -12.08
N ARG A 152 -0.61 14.55 -12.92
CA ARG A 152 -0.72 15.59 -13.97
C ARG A 152 -1.58 15.16 -15.15
N GLN A 153 -1.86 13.87 -15.27
CA GLN A 153 -2.83 13.36 -16.25
C GLN A 153 -4.28 13.56 -15.79
N LEU A 154 -4.51 13.92 -14.53
CA LEU A 154 -5.85 14.23 -14.03
C LEU A 154 -6.28 15.61 -14.54
N ASP A 155 -7.39 15.65 -15.26
CA ASP A 155 -8.06 16.91 -15.61
C ASP A 155 -8.76 17.48 -14.38
N ALA A 156 -8.66 18.81 -14.16
CA ALA A 156 -9.15 19.52 -12.97
C ALA A 156 -10.67 19.41 -12.71
N GLY A 157 -11.39 18.72 -13.59
CA GLY A 157 -12.82 18.45 -13.50
C GLY A 157 -13.23 17.33 -12.53
N ALA A 158 -14.46 16.85 -12.71
CA ALA A 158 -15.24 16.03 -11.77
C ALA A 158 -14.54 14.79 -11.17
N GLN A 159 -13.49 14.24 -11.79
CA GLN A 159 -12.77 13.07 -11.30
C GLN A 159 -11.92 13.35 -10.04
N HIS A 160 -11.50 14.59 -9.81
CA HIS A 160 -10.84 14.97 -8.54
C HIS A 160 -11.76 14.74 -7.34
N SER A 161 -13.08 14.92 -7.52
CA SER A 161 -14.05 14.73 -6.43
C SER A 161 -14.04 13.29 -5.89
N THR A 162 -14.01 12.30 -6.79
CA THR A 162 -14.00 10.88 -6.45
C THR A 162 -12.67 10.43 -5.82
N MET A 163 -11.57 11.08 -6.17
CA MET A 163 -10.23 10.72 -5.69
C MET A 163 -9.73 11.54 -4.50
N THR A 164 -10.55 12.43 -3.95
CA THR A 164 -10.17 13.36 -2.86
C THR A 164 -9.43 12.66 -1.71
N SER A 165 -9.94 11.51 -1.25
CA SER A 165 -9.31 10.75 -0.16
C SER A 165 -7.93 10.20 -0.55
N THR A 166 -7.81 9.64 -1.75
CA THR A 166 -6.55 9.13 -2.30
C THR A 166 -5.53 10.25 -2.44
N LEU A 167 -5.91 11.38 -3.03
CA LEU A 167 -5.03 12.54 -3.21
C LEU A 167 -4.56 13.11 -1.87
N ARG A 168 -5.47 13.23 -0.89
CA ARG A 168 -5.12 13.67 0.47
C ARG A 168 -4.11 12.72 1.12
N ARG A 169 -4.38 11.41 1.09
CA ARG A 169 -3.50 10.40 1.68
C ARG A 169 -2.13 10.39 1.01
N LEU A 170 -2.10 10.49 -0.32
CA LEU A 170 -0.87 10.56 -1.10
C LEU A 170 -0.04 11.80 -0.74
N GLY A 171 -0.69 12.96 -0.60
CA GLY A 171 -0.03 14.18 -0.14
C GLY A 171 0.54 14.03 1.27
N GLU A 172 -0.18 13.37 2.18
CA GLU A 172 0.30 13.07 3.53
C GLU A 172 1.50 12.12 3.53
N ASP A 173 1.44 11.02 2.78
CA ASP A 173 2.49 9.99 2.70
C ASP A 173 3.78 10.56 2.06
N ILE A 174 3.65 11.47 1.09
CA ILE A 174 4.80 12.16 0.48
C ILE A 174 5.36 13.23 1.41
N PHE A 175 4.51 14.06 2.03
CA PHE A 175 4.94 15.20 2.84
C PHE A 175 5.57 14.78 4.18
N LYS A 176 4.95 13.84 4.89
CA LYS A 176 5.48 13.33 6.16
C LYS A 176 6.67 12.39 5.95
N GLY A 177 6.88 11.97 4.69
CA GLY A 177 7.63 10.77 4.38
C GLY A 177 6.86 9.52 4.83
N VAL A 178 7.28 8.38 4.31
CA VAL A 178 6.78 7.08 4.74
C VAL A 178 7.23 6.84 6.19
N VAL A 179 6.39 7.22 7.15
CA VAL A 179 6.63 6.96 8.58
C VAL A 179 6.60 5.46 8.79
N THR A 180 7.68 4.93 9.37
CA THR A 180 7.82 3.54 9.79
C THR A 180 6.66 3.12 10.68
N LYS A 181 5.61 2.51 10.11
CA LYS A 181 4.71 1.64 10.87
C LYS A 181 5.41 0.28 11.05
N GLY A 182 6.47 0.29 11.82
CA GLY A 182 7.30 -0.89 12.05
C GLY A 182 8.36 -0.60 13.08
N ILE A 183 8.13 -1.14 14.28
CA ILE A 183 9.07 -1.28 15.40
C ILE A 183 9.34 0.04 16.13
N GLN A 184 8.41 0.39 17.01
CA GLN A 184 8.76 1.16 18.20
C GLN A 184 9.22 0.12 19.23
N GLU A 185 10.49 0.20 19.61
CA GLU A 185 11.10 -0.58 20.71
C GLU A 185 10.39 -0.30 22.05
#